data_AF-A0A934P043-F1
#
_entry.id   AF-A0A934P043-F1
#
_cell.length_a   1.000
_cell.length_b   1.000
_cell.length_c   1.000
_cell.angle_alpha   90.00
_cell.angle_beta   90.00
_cell.angle_gamma   90.00
#
_symmetry.space_group_name_H-M   'P 1'
#
loop_
_entity.id
_entity.type
_entity.pdbx_description
1 polymer ?
#
loop_
_entity_poly.entity_id
_entity_poly.type
_entity_poly.pdbx_seq_one_letter_code
_entity_poly.pdbx_strand_id
1 'polypeptide(L)'
;MSSMYRIASAAGQSRERRRLATHPAKVKPELLADGPSQVWTWDITKLRGPSKGVWFHLYALIDIYSRCNPAWIVAAHESADLAKDFIDEAITCNGAVPHTVHADRGTSMTSGPVSALLNNLGITRSHSRPRVSNDNPFSESQFKTLKYLHDFPKAFASLADARQFLEGFFNEYNHIHRHSGIGWHTPASVHFGTSDAVDEARQITLTAAYQANPARFSRRPAPPKMPAVFFINEPVTQPQMN
;
A
#
# COMPACT_ATOMS: atom_id res chain seq x y z
N MET A 1 -8.78 55.15 -11.24
CA MET A 1 -9.25 54.59 -9.95
C MET A 1 -9.90 55.70 -9.12
N SER A 2 -11.18 55.53 -8.78
CA SER A 2 -12.02 56.51 -8.07
C SER A 2 -11.48 56.92 -6.69
N SER A 3 -11.65 58.19 -6.31
CA SER A 3 -11.19 58.82 -5.04
C SER A 3 -11.60 58.01 -3.79
N MET A 4 -12.79 57.40 -3.81
CA MET A 4 -13.29 56.58 -2.70
C MET A 4 -12.44 55.33 -2.43
N TYR A 5 -11.86 54.71 -3.46
CA TYR A 5 -11.09 53.46 -3.30
C TYR A 5 -9.75 53.69 -2.59
N ARG A 6 -9.15 54.88 -2.79
CA ARG A 6 -7.93 55.29 -2.08
C ARG A 6 -8.20 55.58 -0.61
N ILE A 7 -9.32 56.25 -0.30
CA ILE A 7 -9.72 56.57 1.08
C ILE A 7 -10.00 55.28 1.86
N ALA A 8 -10.75 54.33 1.29
CA ALA A 8 -11.04 53.05 1.92
C ALA A 8 -9.78 52.20 2.17
N SER A 9 -8.82 52.24 1.23
CA SER A 9 -7.53 51.54 1.38
C SER A 9 -6.65 52.15 2.48
N ALA A 10 -6.54 53.49 2.51
CA ALA A 10 -5.79 54.22 3.53
C ALA A 10 -6.38 54.04 4.94
N ALA A 11 -7.69 53.88 5.06
CA ALA A 11 -8.38 53.58 6.31
C ALA A 11 -8.36 52.08 6.70
N GLY A 12 -7.69 51.21 5.92
CA GLY A 12 -7.63 49.77 6.17
C GLY A 12 -8.95 49.02 5.97
N GLN A 13 -9.95 49.66 5.35
CA GLN A 13 -11.31 49.14 5.19
C GLN A 13 -11.50 48.30 3.92
N SER A 14 -10.46 48.17 3.09
CA SER A 14 -10.46 47.34 1.87
C SER A 14 -10.04 45.88 2.09
N ARG A 15 -9.99 45.41 3.35
CA ARG A 15 -9.62 44.02 3.66
C ARG A 15 -10.83 43.09 3.51
N GLU A 16 -10.59 41.88 3.00
CA GLU A 16 -11.60 40.82 2.92
C GLU A 16 -12.08 40.46 4.34
N ARG A 17 -13.34 40.80 4.65
CA ARG A 17 -13.94 40.66 5.99
C ARG A 17 -14.68 39.33 6.18
N ARG A 18 -14.83 38.53 5.12
CA ARG A 18 -15.47 37.21 5.23
C ARG A 18 -14.57 36.29 6.06
N ARG A 19 -15.14 35.68 7.10
CA ARG A 19 -14.52 34.59 7.85
C ARG A 19 -14.50 33.34 6.97
N LEU A 20 -13.55 33.28 6.04
CA LEU A 20 -13.30 32.07 5.25
C LEU A 20 -12.76 30.99 6.18
N ALA A 21 -13.34 29.79 6.11
CA ALA A 21 -12.85 28.64 6.86
C ALA A 21 -11.40 28.36 6.43
N THR A 22 -10.43 28.67 7.29
CA THR A 22 -9.04 28.29 7.09
C THR A 22 -8.91 26.85 7.57
N HIS A 23 -8.93 25.91 6.64
CA HIS A 23 -8.60 24.53 6.96
C HIS A 23 -7.07 24.44 7.13
N PRO A 24 -6.54 24.08 8.31
CA PRO A 24 -5.11 23.85 8.46
C PRO A 24 -4.66 22.78 7.46
N ALA A 25 -3.45 22.94 6.93
CA ALA A 25 -2.87 21.95 6.03
C ALA A 25 -2.87 20.58 6.72
N LYS A 26 -3.47 19.58 6.07
CA LYS A 26 -3.53 18.24 6.66
C LYS A 26 -2.13 17.63 6.67
N VAL A 27 -1.79 17.02 7.81
CA VAL A 27 -0.50 16.36 8.05
C VAL A 27 -0.29 15.25 7.01
N LYS A 28 0.89 15.26 6.40
CA LYS A 28 1.34 14.18 5.50
C LYS A 28 1.56 12.94 6.38
N PRO A 29 0.92 11.80 6.09
CA PRO A 29 1.08 10.61 6.92
C PRO A 29 2.48 10.06 6.71
N GLU A 30 3.31 10.07 7.76
CA GLU A 30 4.67 9.50 7.76
C GLU A 30 4.62 8.16 8.51
N LEU A 31 4.73 7.06 7.78
CA LEU A 31 4.65 5.71 8.34
C LEU A 31 5.97 4.98 8.05
N LEU A 32 6.47 4.27 9.05
CA LEU A 32 7.67 3.44 8.99
C LEU A 32 7.28 2.00 9.32
N ALA A 33 7.83 1.05 8.58
CA ALA A 33 7.86 -0.36 8.96
C ALA A 33 9.30 -0.88 8.86
N ASP A 34 9.76 -1.53 9.93
CA ASP A 34 11.05 -2.21 10.03
C ASP A 34 10.91 -3.74 10.16
N GLY A 35 9.68 -4.23 10.18
CA GLY A 35 9.35 -5.65 10.15
C GLY A 35 7.98 -5.95 9.53
N PRO A 36 7.69 -7.23 9.25
CA PRO A 36 6.40 -7.65 8.72
C PRO A 36 5.28 -7.45 9.74
N SER A 37 4.06 -7.30 9.24
CA SER A 37 2.83 -7.13 10.04
C SER A 37 2.83 -5.90 10.95
N GLN A 38 3.54 -4.84 10.56
CA GLN A 38 3.57 -3.57 11.29
C GLN A 38 2.65 -2.52 10.68
N VAL A 39 2.82 -2.27 9.38
CA VAL A 39 2.03 -1.30 8.62
C VAL A 39 1.44 -1.97 7.40
N TRP A 40 0.12 -1.97 7.33
CA TRP A 40 -0.62 -2.42 6.15
C TRP A 40 -1.19 -1.24 5.40
N THR A 41 -1.20 -1.33 4.08
CA THR A 41 -2.05 -0.49 3.24
C THR A 41 -3.17 -1.32 2.65
N TRP A 42 -4.33 -0.73 2.46
CA TRP A 42 -5.39 -1.36 1.67
C TRP A 42 -6.12 -0.38 0.78
N ASP A 43 -6.73 -0.93 -0.26
CA ASP A 43 -7.50 -0.17 -1.23
C ASP A 43 -8.48 -1.10 -1.96
N ILE A 44 -9.44 -0.49 -2.68
CA ILE A 44 -10.46 -1.18 -3.45
C ILE A 44 -10.33 -0.76 -4.91
N THR A 45 -10.22 -1.73 -5.81
CA THR A 45 -10.20 -1.46 -7.25
C THR A 45 -11.34 -2.14 -7.99
N LYS A 46 -11.83 -1.47 -9.04
CA LYS A 46 -12.92 -1.98 -9.87
C LYS A 46 -12.40 -2.92 -10.95
N LEU A 47 -13.08 -4.05 -11.11
CA LEU A 47 -12.91 -5.04 -12.16
C LEU A 47 -14.14 -5.01 -13.07
N ARG A 48 -13.92 -5.02 -14.39
CA ARG A 48 -15.03 -5.01 -15.36
C ARG A 48 -15.78 -6.34 -15.28
N GLY A 49 -17.09 -6.29 -15.08
CA GLY A 49 -17.97 -7.46 -15.10
C GLY A 49 -18.44 -7.81 -16.52
N PRO A 50 -19.38 -8.76 -16.65
CA PRO A 50 -19.76 -9.36 -17.94
C PRO A 50 -20.51 -8.40 -18.88
N SER A 51 -20.97 -7.26 -18.37
CA SER A 51 -21.79 -6.32 -19.14
C SER A 51 -21.48 -4.88 -18.76
N LYS A 52 -21.76 -3.96 -19.69
CA LYS A 52 -21.53 -2.53 -19.48
C LYS A 52 -22.26 -2.05 -18.21
N GLY A 53 -21.53 -1.39 -17.32
CA GLY A 53 -22.07 -0.88 -16.05
C GLY A 53 -22.02 -1.87 -14.90
N VAL A 54 -21.71 -3.15 -15.15
CA VAL A 54 -21.49 -4.16 -14.10
C VAL A 54 -20.01 -4.17 -13.72
N TRP A 55 -19.73 -4.06 -12.43
CA TRP A 55 -18.39 -4.03 -11.87
C TRP A 55 -18.30 -4.95 -10.66
N PHE A 56 -17.17 -5.63 -10.52
CA PHE A 56 -16.77 -6.28 -9.28
C PHE A 56 -15.74 -5.41 -8.55
N HIS A 57 -15.61 -5.63 -7.26
CA HIS A 57 -14.76 -4.84 -6.37
C HIS A 57 -13.74 -5.77 -5.73
N LEU A 58 -12.46 -5.56 -6.06
CA LEU A 58 -11.34 -6.24 -5.43
C LEU A 58 -10.85 -5.40 -4.26
N TYR A 59 -10.93 -5.97 -3.06
CA TYR A 59 -10.33 -5.45 -1.84
C TYR A 59 -8.98 -6.15 -1.67
N ALA A 60 -7.92 -5.41 -1.43
CA ALA A 60 -6.60 -5.99 -1.18
C ALA A 60 -5.91 -5.27 -0.03
N LEU A 61 -5.38 -6.05 0.92
CA LEU A 61 -4.43 -5.62 1.92
C LEU A 61 -3.03 -5.96 1.43
N ILE A 62 -2.07 -5.07 1.65
CA ILE A 62 -0.66 -5.30 1.40
C ILE A 62 0.17 -4.80 2.58
N ASP A 63 1.10 -5.64 3.03
CA ASP A 63 2.10 -5.31 4.03
C ASP A 63 3.25 -4.53 3.37
N ILE A 64 3.56 -3.32 3.86
CA ILE A 64 4.50 -2.45 3.15
C ILE A 64 5.95 -2.93 3.24
N TYR A 65 6.28 -3.69 4.29
CA TYR A 65 7.62 -4.20 4.54
C TYR A 65 7.93 -5.38 3.62
N SER A 66 7.11 -6.42 3.72
CA SER A 66 7.28 -7.69 3.00
C SER A 66 6.70 -7.67 1.58
N ARG A 67 5.87 -6.69 1.24
CA ARG A 67 4.99 -6.67 0.05
C ARG A 67 3.94 -7.77 0.03
N CYS A 68 3.81 -8.59 1.06
CA CYS A 68 2.86 -9.70 1.07
C CYS A 68 1.43 -9.15 1.10
N ASN A 69 0.51 -9.85 0.45
CA ASN A 69 -0.92 -9.64 0.65
C ASN A 69 -1.44 -10.56 1.75
N PRO A 70 -1.71 -10.06 2.97
CA PRO A 70 -2.25 -10.89 4.05
C PRO A 70 -3.66 -11.39 3.69
N ALA A 71 -4.44 -10.59 2.98
CA ALA A 71 -5.75 -10.97 2.49
C ALA A 71 -6.17 -10.15 1.26
N TRP A 72 -7.07 -10.73 0.48
CA TRP A 72 -7.79 -10.08 -0.60
C TRP A 72 -9.15 -10.76 -0.77
N ILE A 73 -10.16 -10.02 -1.25
CA ILE A 73 -11.47 -10.58 -1.59
C ILE A 73 -12.07 -9.89 -2.82
N VAL A 74 -12.97 -10.59 -3.51
CA VAL A 74 -13.76 -10.02 -4.61
C VAL A 74 -15.24 -10.08 -4.28
N ALA A 75 -15.90 -8.93 -4.43
CA ALA A 75 -17.31 -8.74 -4.12
C ALA A 75 -18.07 -8.14 -5.30
N ALA A 76 -19.38 -8.43 -5.36
CA ALA A 76 -20.27 -7.85 -6.36
C ALA A 76 -20.52 -6.35 -6.12
N HIS A 77 -20.42 -5.88 -4.89
CA HIS A 77 -20.66 -4.49 -4.51
C HIS A 77 -19.73 -4.06 -3.38
N GLU A 78 -19.51 -2.76 -3.27
CA GLU A 78 -18.77 -2.17 -2.17
C GLU A 78 -19.65 -2.12 -0.91
N SER A 79 -19.12 -2.56 0.25
CA SER A 79 -19.86 -2.55 1.53
C SER A 79 -18.90 -2.32 2.71
N ALA A 80 -19.32 -1.46 3.63
CA ALA A 80 -18.57 -1.17 4.85
C ALA A 80 -18.48 -2.36 5.80
N ASP A 81 -19.55 -3.14 5.92
CA ASP A 81 -19.56 -4.35 6.77
C ASP A 81 -18.64 -5.43 6.20
N LEU A 82 -18.65 -5.58 4.87
CA LEU A 82 -17.72 -6.48 4.18
C LEU A 82 -16.26 -6.04 4.38
N ALA A 83 -15.98 -4.73 4.31
CA ALA A 83 -14.64 -4.20 4.55
C ALA A 83 -14.18 -4.45 5.99
N LYS A 84 -15.08 -4.31 6.98
CA LYS A 84 -14.82 -4.63 8.38
C LYS A 84 -14.46 -6.12 8.51
N ASP A 85 -15.34 -7.01 8.06
CA ASP A 85 -15.16 -8.45 8.25
C ASP A 85 -13.91 -8.95 7.52
N PHE A 86 -13.63 -8.39 6.33
CA PHE A 86 -12.41 -8.65 5.58
C PHE A 86 -11.13 -8.31 6.37
N ILE A 87 -11.07 -7.14 7.01
CA ILE A 87 -9.89 -6.73 7.78
C ILE A 87 -9.75 -7.60 9.04
N ASP A 88 -10.85 -7.90 9.72
CA ASP A 88 -10.87 -8.73 10.92
C ASP A 88 -10.38 -10.17 10.64
N GLU A 89 -10.88 -10.76 9.55
CA GLU A 89 -10.44 -12.07 9.07
C GLU A 89 -8.97 -12.05 8.64
N ALA A 90 -8.53 -11.00 7.96
CA ALA A 90 -7.13 -10.84 7.55
C ALA A 90 -6.19 -10.84 8.76
N ILE A 91 -6.52 -10.09 9.82
CA ILE A 91 -5.74 -10.03 11.05
C ILE A 91 -5.70 -11.40 11.73
N THR A 92 -6.86 -12.06 11.81
CA THR A 92 -6.99 -13.38 12.44
C THR A 92 -6.14 -14.43 11.72
N CYS A 93 -6.25 -14.52 10.39
CA CYS A 93 -5.50 -15.48 9.57
C CYS A 93 -4.01 -15.17 9.55
N ASN A 94 -3.63 -13.90 9.60
CA ASN A 94 -2.23 -13.48 9.66
C ASN A 94 -1.56 -13.83 11.00
N GLY A 95 -2.33 -13.90 12.09
CA GLY A 95 -1.81 -14.20 13.42
C GLY A 95 -1.04 -13.05 14.09
N ALA A 96 -0.98 -11.88 13.46
CA ALA A 96 -0.37 -10.67 14.00
C ALA A 96 -1.21 -9.43 13.64
N VAL A 97 -1.35 -8.54 14.63
CA VAL A 97 -2.12 -7.29 14.51
C VAL A 97 -1.17 -6.16 14.09
N PRO A 98 -1.39 -5.48 12.96
CA PRO A 98 -0.58 -4.33 12.58
C PRO A 98 -0.84 -3.16 13.53
N HIS A 99 0.20 -2.37 13.82
CA HIS A 99 0.00 -1.16 14.61
C HIS A 99 -0.65 -0.05 13.78
N THR A 100 -0.54 -0.08 12.45
CA THR A 100 -1.15 0.90 11.55
C THR A 100 -1.80 0.25 10.32
N VAL A 101 -3.02 0.68 10.00
CA VAL A 101 -3.67 0.42 8.72
C VAL A 101 -3.86 1.75 7.98
N HIS A 102 -3.27 1.85 6.80
CA HIS A 102 -3.32 3.01 5.92
C HIS A 102 -4.24 2.76 4.72
N ALA A 103 -5.03 3.76 4.34
CA ALA A 103 -5.91 3.66 3.18
C ALA A 103 -6.10 5.00 2.49
N ASP A 104 -6.76 5.00 1.34
CA ASP A 104 -7.28 6.24 0.79
C ASP A 104 -8.51 6.75 1.58
N ARG A 105 -9.16 7.82 1.08
CA ARG A 105 -10.36 8.39 1.72
C ARG A 105 -11.68 7.91 1.11
N GLY A 106 -11.70 6.71 0.52
CA GLY A 106 -12.90 6.10 -0.02
C GLY A 106 -14.00 5.90 1.03
N THR A 107 -15.21 5.64 0.54
CA THR A 107 -16.42 5.48 1.37
C THR A 107 -16.27 4.34 2.37
N SER A 108 -15.80 3.17 1.93
CA SER A 108 -15.55 2.04 2.84
C SER A 108 -14.42 2.32 3.82
N MET A 109 -13.34 2.98 3.36
CA MET A 109 -12.13 3.28 4.13
C MET A 109 -12.36 4.28 5.26
N THR A 110 -13.40 5.11 5.12
CA THR A 110 -13.80 6.12 6.10
C THR A 110 -15.06 5.74 6.88
N SER A 111 -15.59 4.53 6.65
CA SER A 111 -16.85 4.07 7.23
C SER A 111 -16.80 3.87 8.75
N GLY A 112 -17.96 3.99 9.40
CA GLY A 112 -18.13 3.76 10.84
C GLY A 112 -17.71 2.36 11.29
N PRO A 113 -18.17 1.26 10.64
CA PRO A 113 -17.80 -0.10 11.00
C PRO A 113 -16.29 -0.36 10.99
N VAL A 114 -15.59 0.05 9.92
CA VAL A 114 -14.13 -0.07 9.83
C VAL A 114 -13.43 0.78 10.90
N SER A 115 -13.92 2.01 11.13
CA SER A 115 -13.37 2.89 12.18
C SER A 115 -13.47 2.25 13.56
N ALA A 116 -14.63 1.68 13.89
CA ALA A 116 -14.88 1.04 15.17
C ALA A 116 -14.01 -0.19 15.37
N LEU A 117 -13.88 -1.05 14.35
CA LEU A 117 -13.01 -2.22 14.40
C LEU A 117 -11.56 -1.84 14.71
N LEU A 118 -10.98 -0.93 13.92
CA LEU A 118 -9.57 -0.54 14.10
C LEU A 118 -9.33 0.08 15.48
N ASN A 119 -10.25 0.92 15.96
CA ASN A 119 -10.16 1.49 17.30
C ASN A 119 -10.22 0.41 18.40
N ASN A 120 -11.13 -0.56 18.28
CA ASN A 120 -11.28 -1.64 19.25
C ASN A 120 -10.04 -2.54 19.33
N LEU A 121 -9.34 -2.70 18.21
CA LEU A 121 -8.09 -3.46 18.13
C LEU A 121 -6.84 -2.62 18.47
N GLY A 122 -7.00 -1.34 18.81
CA GLY A 122 -5.88 -0.44 19.09
C GLY A 122 -5.01 -0.09 17.87
N ILE A 123 -5.54 -0.26 16.67
CA ILE A 123 -4.84 -0.04 15.41
C ILE A 123 -4.95 1.43 15.02
N THR A 124 -3.80 2.05 14.73
CA THR A 124 -3.77 3.42 14.21
C THR A 124 -4.32 3.44 12.80
N ARG A 125 -5.38 4.23 12.60
CA ARG A 125 -5.92 4.47 11.26
C ARG A 125 -5.23 5.67 10.62
N SER A 126 -4.62 5.44 9.45
CA SER A 126 -3.98 6.48 8.65
C SER A 126 -4.69 6.62 7.30
N HIS A 127 -4.75 7.83 6.76
CA HIS A 127 -5.37 8.10 5.46
C HIS A 127 -4.52 9.00 4.58
N SER A 128 -4.58 8.79 3.27
CA SER A 128 -4.01 9.72 2.29
C SER A 128 -4.55 11.14 2.45
N ARG A 129 -3.75 12.13 2.04
CA ARG A 129 -4.22 13.52 1.98
C ARG A 129 -5.34 13.62 0.92
N PRO A 130 -6.36 14.46 1.15
CA PRO A 130 -7.43 14.64 0.17
C PRO A 130 -6.86 15.01 -1.21
N ARG A 131 -7.27 14.26 -2.25
CA ARG A 131 -6.85 14.45 -3.65
C ARG A 131 -5.36 14.18 -3.91
N VAL A 132 -4.70 13.40 -3.06
CA VAL A 132 -3.32 12.95 -3.27
C VAL A 132 -3.30 11.42 -3.31
N SER A 133 -3.45 10.85 -4.51
CA SER A 133 -3.49 9.39 -4.69
C SER A 133 -2.12 8.75 -4.37
N ASN A 134 -1.02 9.46 -4.67
CA ASN A 134 0.37 9.09 -4.39
C ASN A 134 0.70 8.78 -2.92
N ASP A 135 -0.19 9.10 -1.97
CA ASP A 135 0.02 8.76 -0.56
C ASP A 135 -0.30 7.26 -0.25
N ASN A 136 -0.82 6.47 -1.21
CA ASN A 136 -0.98 5.00 -1.10
C ASN A 136 -0.19 4.21 -2.17
N PRO A 137 1.15 4.40 -2.27
CA PRO A 137 1.92 3.94 -3.43
C PRO A 137 2.01 2.41 -3.56
N PHE A 138 1.92 1.68 -2.44
CA PHE A 138 2.03 0.21 -2.44
C PHE A 138 0.80 -0.44 -3.08
N SER A 139 -0.40 -0.03 -2.66
CA SER A 139 -1.65 -0.52 -3.24
C SER A 139 -1.78 -0.11 -4.71
N GLU A 140 -1.46 1.15 -5.05
CA GLU A 140 -1.48 1.63 -6.45
C GLU A 140 -0.51 0.83 -7.34
N SER A 141 0.73 0.62 -6.88
CA SER A 141 1.72 -0.15 -7.62
C SER A 141 1.25 -1.59 -7.83
N GLN A 142 0.65 -2.22 -6.82
CA GLN A 142 0.13 -3.57 -6.93
C GLN A 142 -1.00 -3.66 -7.96
N PHE A 143 -1.98 -2.75 -7.92
CA PHE A 143 -3.07 -2.77 -8.89
C PHE A 143 -2.59 -2.48 -10.30
N LYS A 144 -1.54 -1.65 -10.45
CA LYS A 144 -0.88 -1.48 -11.74
C LYS A 144 -0.26 -2.81 -12.19
N THR A 145 0.49 -3.50 -11.34
CA THR A 145 1.06 -4.82 -11.67
C THR A 145 -0.02 -5.79 -12.14
N LEU A 146 -1.12 -5.91 -11.39
CA LEU A 146 -2.27 -6.75 -11.74
C LEU A 146 -2.85 -6.40 -13.12
N LYS A 147 -3.18 -5.12 -13.36
CA LYS A 147 -3.92 -4.68 -14.55
C LYS A 147 -3.06 -4.61 -15.82
N TYR A 148 -1.74 -4.63 -15.69
CA TYR A 148 -0.80 -4.62 -16.81
C TYR A 148 -0.31 -6.01 -17.19
N LEU A 149 -0.75 -7.07 -16.50
CA LEU A 149 -0.49 -8.43 -16.94
C LEU A 149 -1.07 -8.63 -18.34
N HIS A 150 -0.30 -9.31 -19.18
CA HIS A 150 -0.72 -9.62 -20.55
C HIS A 150 -2.05 -10.38 -20.59
N ASP A 151 -2.24 -11.29 -19.62
CA ASP A 151 -3.42 -12.14 -19.54
C ASP A 151 -4.55 -11.52 -18.69
N PHE A 152 -4.43 -10.25 -18.26
CA PHE A 152 -5.47 -9.57 -17.50
C PHE A 152 -6.75 -9.44 -18.36
N PRO A 153 -7.89 -10.00 -17.94
CA PRO A 153 -9.10 -9.99 -18.76
C PRO A 153 -9.63 -8.57 -18.98
N LYS A 154 -10.11 -8.30 -20.20
CA LYS A 154 -10.82 -7.04 -20.50
C LYS A 154 -12.11 -6.90 -19.69
N ALA A 155 -12.73 -8.03 -19.35
CA ALA A 155 -13.89 -8.17 -18.49
C ALA A 155 -13.96 -9.61 -17.98
N PHE A 156 -14.50 -9.80 -16.78
CA PHE A 156 -14.76 -11.10 -16.17
C PHE A 156 -16.19 -11.55 -16.47
N ALA A 157 -16.36 -12.82 -16.79
CA ALA A 157 -17.67 -13.38 -17.13
C ALA A 157 -18.58 -13.52 -15.90
N SER A 158 -18.00 -13.74 -14.73
CA SER A 158 -18.73 -13.89 -13.47
C SER A 158 -17.86 -13.52 -12.27
N LEU A 159 -18.48 -13.44 -11.08
CA LEU A 159 -17.74 -13.25 -9.84
C LEU A 159 -16.80 -14.44 -9.54
N ALA A 160 -17.20 -15.65 -9.90
CA ALA A 160 -16.39 -16.85 -9.72
C ALA A 160 -15.15 -16.84 -10.63
N ASP A 161 -15.32 -16.43 -11.89
CA ASP A 161 -14.23 -16.25 -12.86
C ASP A 161 -13.21 -15.22 -12.37
N ALA A 162 -13.69 -14.07 -11.85
CA ALA A 162 -12.80 -13.07 -11.22
C ALA A 162 -12.03 -13.63 -10.02
N ARG A 163 -12.68 -14.42 -9.16
CA ARG A 163 -12.03 -15.06 -8.00
C ARG A 163 -10.96 -16.06 -8.42
N GLN A 164 -11.26 -16.93 -9.38
CA GLN A 164 -10.32 -17.93 -9.87
C GLN A 164 -9.07 -17.27 -10.47
N PHE A 165 -9.25 -16.25 -11.31
CA PHE A 165 -8.12 -15.50 -11.86
C PHE A 165 -7.26 -14.86 -10.77
N LEU A 166 -7.91 -14.20 -9.80
CA LEU A 166 -7.20 -13.49 -8.74
C LEU A 166 -6.54 -14.42 -7.73
N GLU A 167 -7.08 -15.62 -7.50
CA GLU A 167 -6.43 -16.66 -6.71
C GLU A 167 -5.09 -17.05 -7.32
N GLY A 168 -5.05 -17.31 -8.63
CA GLY A 168 -3.81 -17.55 -9.35
C GLY A 168 -2.84 -16.38 -9.24
N PHE A 169 -3.33 -15.15 -9.46
CA PHE A 169 -2.51 -13.94 -9.37
C PHE A 169 -1.88 -13.76 -7.98
N PHE A 170 -2.67 -13.76 -6.91
CA PHE A 170 -2.16 -13.50 -5.56
C PHE A 170 -1.27 -14.64 -5.07
N ASN A 171 -1.56 -15.89 -5.45
CA ASN A 171 -0.67 -17.01 -5.17
C ASN A 171 0.70 -16.82 -5.85
N GLU A 172 0.71 -16.49 -7.15
CA GLU A 172 1.96 -16.23 -7.87
C GLU A 172 2.69 -15.01 -7.28
N TYR A 173 1.97 -13.92 -7.00
CA TYR A 173 2.53 -12.69 -6.44
C TYR A 173 3.22 -12.93 -5.11
N ASN A 174 2.56 -13.64 -4.17
CA ASN A 174 3.06 -13.88 -2.81
C ASN A 174 4.12 -14.98 -2.73
N HIS A 175 4.00 -16.04 -3.52
CA HIS A 175 4.77 -17.28 -3.30
C HIS A 175 5.76 -17.62 -4.41
N ILE A 176 5.63 -17.05 -5.60
CA ILE A 176 6.43 -17.43 -6.77
C ILE A 176 7.26 -16.26 -7.28
N HIS A 177 6.62 -15.11 -7.51
CA HIS A 177 7.26 -13.93 -8.06
C HIS A 177 8.26 -13.33 -7.07
N ARG A 178 9.45 -13.00 -7.58
CA ARG A 178 10.54 -12.41 -6.79
C ARG A 178 10.60 -10.91 -7.03
N HIS A 179 10.57 -10.13 -5.96
CA HIS A 179 10.42 -8.68 -6.06
C HIS A 179 11.75 -7.99 -5.78
N SER A 180 12.21 -7.18 -6.73
CA SER A 180 13.48 -6.46 -6.60
C SER A 180 13.53 -5.51 -5.40
N GLY A 181 12.39 -4.91 -5.02
CA GLY A 181 12.27 -4.00 -3.88
C GLY A 181 12.49 -4.67 -2.52
N ILE A 182 12.48 -6.00 -2.46
CA ILE A 182 12.74 -6.81 -1.25
C ILE A 182 13.87 -7.81 -1.53
N GLY A 183 14.96 -7.39 -2.17
CA GLY A 183 16.14 -8.26 -2.37
C GLY A 183 15.88 -9.50 -3.24
N TRP A 184 14.91 -9.42 -4.17
CA TRP A 184 14.45 -10.55 -4.99
C TRP A 184 13.90 -11.73 -4.18
N HIS A 185 13.42 -11.51 -2.96
CA HIS A 185 12.65 -12.51 -2.22
C HIS A 185 11.20 -12.58 -2.73
N THR A 186 10.51 -13.67 -2.40
CA THR A 186 9.05 -13.72 -2.55
C THR A 186 8.42 -13.01 -1.36
N PRO A 187 7.27 -12.33 -1.51
CA PRO A 187 6.66 -11.59 -0.41
C PRO A 187 6.37 -12.47 0.80
N ALA A 188 5.89 -13.70 0.58
CA ALA A 188 5.65 -14.65 1.66
C ALA A 188 6.95 -15.04 2.40
N SER A 189 8.08 -15.18 1.69
CA SER A 189 9.35 -15.53 2.36
C SER A 189 9.84 -14.45 3.31
N VAL A 190 9.64 -13.18 2.97
CA VAL A 190 9.95 -12.06 3.87
C VAL A 190 8.92 -11.99 5.00
N HIS A 191 7.64 -12.12 4.66
CA HIS A 191 6.54 -11.97 5.61
C HIS A 191 6.57 -13.00 6.74
N PHE A 192 6.86 -14.27 6.40
CA PHE A 192 6.90 -15.38 7.35
C PHE A 192 8.32 -15.74 7.81
N GLY A 193 9.32 -14.89 7.54
CA GLY A 193 10.67 -15.03 8.10
C GLY A 193 11.50 -16.19 7.53
N THR A 194 11.26 -16.61 6.28
CA THR A 194 12.07 -17.64 5.60
C THR A 194 13.10 -17.06 4.63
N SER A 195 13.23 -15.73 4.55
CA SER A 195 14.19 -15.04 3.68
C SER A 195 15.65 -15.39 3.97
N ASP A 196 16.02 -15.57 5.24
CA ASP A 196 17.41 -15.83 5.64
C ASP A 196 17.92 -17.17 5.08
N ALA A 197 17.09 -18.21 5.12
CA ALA A 197 17.39 -19.50 4.52
C ALA A 197 17.55 -19.40 2.99
N VAL A 198 16.77 -18.54 2.34
CA VAL A 198 16.91 -18.26 0.90
C VAL A 198 18.24 -17.58 0.60
N ASP A 199 18.66 -16.63 1.44
CA ASP A 199 19.94 -15.94 1.27
C ASP A 199 21.14 -16.82 1.54
N GLU A 200 21.06 -17.70 2.54
CA GLU A 200 22.09 -18.72 2.77
C GLU A 200 22.25 -19.64 1.54
N ALA A 201 21.14 -20.16 1.01
CA ALA A 201 21.15 -21.00 -0.19
C ALA A 201 21.73 -20.27 -1.42
N ARG A 202 21.38 -18.99 -1.59
CA ARG A 202 21.97 -18.14 -2.64
C ARG A 202 23.46 -17.95 -2.45
N GLN A 203 23.91 -17.68 -1.24
CA GLN A 203 25.32 -17.46 -0.95
C GLN A 203 26.14 -18.73 -1.21
N ILE A 204 25.61 -19.92 -0.94
CA ILE A 204 26.23 -21.20 -1.31
C ILE A 204 26.42 -21.28 -2.83
N THR A 205 25.36 -21.01 -3.60
CA THR A 205 25.41 -21.06 -5.07
C THR A 205 26.39 -20.04 -5.64
N LEU A 206 26.37 -18.80 -5.13
CA LEU A 206 27.28 -17.74 -5.54
C LEU A 206 28.74 -18.06 -5.20
N THR A 207 28.99 -18.69 -4.04
CA THR A 207 30.33 -19.12 -3.64
C THR A 207 30.85 -20.22 -4.55
N ALA A 208 30.03 -21.22 -4.88
CA ALA A 208 30.40 -22.28 -5.82
C ALA A 208 30.71 -21.72 -7.22
N ALA A 209 29.88 -20.79 -7.72
CA ALA A 209 30.12 -20.13 -9.01
C ALA A 209 31.42 -19.31 -9.03
N TYR A 210 31.72 -18.61 -7.92
CA TYR A 210 32.96 -17.86 -7.75
C TYR A 210 34.19 -18.77 -7.72
N GLN A 211 34.13 -19.89 -6.99
CA GLN A 211 35.22 -20.86 -6.92
C GLN A 211 35.50 -21.50 -8.28
N ALA A 212 34.46 -21.82 -9.06
CA ALA A 212 34.62 -22.43 -10.37
C ALA A 212 35.24 -21.48 -11.41
N ASN A 213 34.95 -20.18 -11.34
CA ASN A 213 35.37 -19.20 -12.36
C ASN A 213 35.69 -17.82 -11.76
N PRO A 214 36.75 -17.68 -10.93
CA PRO A 214 36.99 -16.45 -10.18
C PRO A 214 37.24 -15.23 -11.08
N ALA A 215 37.86 -15.42 -12.24
CA ALA A 215 38.15 -14.34 -13.21
C ALA A 215 36.89 -13.67 -13.79
N ARG A 216 35.70 -14.29 -13.71
CA ARG A 216 34.43 -13.70 -14.13
C ARG A 216 33.90 -12.64 -13.15
N PHE A 217 34.50 -12.54 -11.97
CA PHE A 217 34.03 -11.69 -10.89
C PHE A 217 35.11 -10.70 -10.46
N SER A 218 34.80 -9.40 -10.47
CA SER A 218 35.70 -8.37 -9.96
C SER A 218 35.83 -8.38 -8.43
N ARG A 219 34.84 -8.95 -7.74
CA ARG A 219 34.78 -9.11 -6.28
C ARG A 219 33.95 -10.35 -5.93
N ARG A 220 34.10 -10.86 -4.71
CA ARG A 220 33.27 -11.97 -4.23
C ARG A 220 31.78 -11.59 -4.31
N PRO A 221 30.94 -12.39 -4.99
CA PRO A 221 29.51 -12.10 -5.11
C PRO A 221 28.76 -12.37 -3.79
N ALA A 222 27.72 -11.59 -3.55
CA ALA A 222 26.81 -11.73 -2.42
C ALA A 222 25.35 -11.56 -2.90
N PRO A 223 24.36 -12.15 -2.20
CA PRO A 223 22.95 -11.92 -2.47
C PRO A 223 22.58 -10.43 -2.43
N PRO A 224 21.58 -10.00 -3.22
CA PRO A 224 21.04 -8.64 -3.13
C PRO A 224 20.50 -8.35 -1.73
N LYS A 225 20.86 -7.21 -1.15
CA LYS A 225 20.38 -6.81 0.17
C LYS A 225 18.95 -6.28 0.11
N MET A 226 18.13 -6.65 1.09
CA MET A 226 16.83 -6.05 1.35
C MET A 226 17.00 -4.73 2.15
N PRO A 227 16.21 -3.68 1.87
CA PRO A 227 16.13 -2.51 2.73
C PRO A 227 15.69 -2.89 4.15
N ALA A 228 16.29 -2.27 5.17
CA ALA A 228 15.94 -2.53 6.57
C ALA A 228 14.61 -1.90 6.99
N VAL A 229 14.22 -0.81 6.31
CA VAL A 229 13.00 -0.04 6.62
C VAL A 229 12.28 0.34 5.34
N PHE A 230 10.96 0.46 5.43
CA PHE A 230 10.09 0.97 4.36
C PHE A 230 9.21 2.09 4.88
N PHE A 231 8.94 3.06 4.01
CA PHE A 231 8.17 4.25 4.36
C PHE A 231 6.95 4.44 3.48
N ILE A 232 5.87 4.95 4.08
CA ILE A 232 4.92 5.82 3.37
C ILE A 232 5.28 7.23 3.76
N ASN A 233 5.67 8.03 2.77
CA ASN A 233 6.16 9.40 2.94
C ASN A 233 7.31 9.49 3.96
N GLU A 234 8.53 9.28 3.50
CA GLU A 234 9.72 9.45 4.33
C GLU A 234 9.76 10.85 4.99
N PRO A 235 10.03 10.94 6.30
CA PRO A 235 10.19 12.21 6.99
C PRO A 235 11.34 13.00 6.37
N VAL A 236 11.11 14.29 6.10
CA VAL A 236 12.23 15.16 5.69
C VAL A 236 13.04 15.48 6.93
N THR A 237 14.26 14.96 7.02
CA THR A 237 15.20 15.33 8.08
C THR A 237 15.42 16.84 8.02
N GLN A 238 14.87 17.59 8.98
CA GLN A 238 15.21 19.01 9.10
C GLN A 238 16.67 19.09 9.54
N PRO A 239 17.50 19.95 8.91
CA PRO A 239 18.82 20.23 9.43
C PRO A 239 18.67 20.73 10.85
N GLN A 240 19.39 20.14 11.80
CA GLN A 240 19.51 20.69 13.15
C GLN A 240 19.99 22.14 13.01
N MET A 241 19.13 23.09 13.32
CA MET A 241 19.59 24.46 13.56
C MET A 241 20.34 24.43 14.88
N ASN A 242 21.67 24.39 14.77
CA ASN A 242 22.59 24.70 15.87
C ASN A 242 22.49 26.19 16.23
#